data_AF-A0A5B7C5F1-F1
#
_entry.id   AF-A0A5B7C5F1-F1
#
_cell.length_a   1.000
_cell.length_b   1.000
_cell.length_c   1.000
_cell.angle_alpha   90.00
_cell.angle_beta   90.00
_cell.angle_gamma   90.00
#
_symmetry.space_group_name_H-M   'P 1'
#
loop_
_entity.id
_entity.type
_entity.pdbx_description
1 polymer ?
#
loop_
_entity_poly.entity_id
_entity_poly.type
_entity_poly.pdbx_seq_one_letter_code
_entity_poly.pdbx_strand_id
1 'polypeptide(L)'
;RAGLLKEAGELIRSMPMNPDAIIWGSLLSACRKHGNIEMGKWAAKNLIELNPSESCGYILMSNVYAASSQFEKAMQERIAMKEKQIEKQPGCSLIEVNGEVHEFVAGGRLHPQVQEIYSLLSE
;
A
#
# COMPACT_ATOMS: atom_id res chain seq x y z
N ARG A 1 -15.51 8.36 5.52
CA ARG A 1 -15.46 9.75 5.04
C ARG A 1 -16.47 9.92 3.92
N ALA A 2 -16.79 11.16 3.57
CA ALA A 2 -18.03 11.59 2.91
C ALA A 2 -18.29 11.13 1.45
N GLY A 3 -17.40 10.36 0.82
CA GLY A 3 -17.62 9.85 -0.54
C GLY A 3 -17.52 10.88 -1.68
N LEU A 4 -17.06 12.09 -1.38
CA LEU A 4 -16.90 13.21 -2.32
C LEU A 4 -15.66 13.03 -3.22
N LEU A 5 -15.65 11.95 -3.99
CA LEU A 5 -14.53 11.57 -4.85
C LEU A 5 -14.35 12.53 -6.03
N LYS A 6 -15.45 13.01 -6.61
CA LYS A 6 -15.40 13.95 -7.74
C LYS A 6 -14.75 15.26 -7.33
N GLU A 7 -15.18 15.81 -6.20
CA GLU A 7 -14.67 17.04 -5.60
C GLU A 7 -13.20 16.87 -5.20
N ALA A 8 -12.82 15.71 -4.64
CA ALA A 8 -11.42 15.41 -4.35
C ALA A 8 -10.56 15.39 -5.63
N GLY A 9 -11.06 14.81 -6.72
CA GLY A 9 -10.36 14.82 -8.00
C GLY A 9 -10.26 16.21 -8.63
N GLU A 10 -11.30 17.03 -8.51
CA GLU A 10 -11.29 18.44 -8.95
C GLU A 10 -10.28 19.26 -8.14
N LEU A 11 -10.25 19.08 -6.81
CA LEU A 11 -9.27 19.73 -5.94
C LEU A 11 -7.85 19.41 -6.40
N ILE A 12 -7.55 18.13 -6.62
CA ILE A 12 -6.23 17.67 -7.09
C ILE A 12 -5.86 18.32 -8.44
N ARG A 13 -6.80 18.41 -9.38
CA ARG A 13 -6.55 19.07 -10.69
C ARG A 13 -6.32 20.57 -10.57
N SER A 14 -6.90 21.21 -9.55
CA SER A 14 -6.76 22.65 -9.32
C SER A 14 -5.50 23.03 -8.53
N MET A 15 -4.71 22.06 -8.07
CA MET A 15 -3.52 22.35 -7.27
C MET A 15 -2.49 23.14 -8.08
N PRO A 16 -1.88 24.20 -7.51
CA PRO A 16 -0.85 24.98 -8.19
C PRO A 16 0.51 24.26 -8.26
N MET A 17 0.62 23.08 -7.64
CA MET A 17 1.80 22.22 -7.61
C MET A 17 1.43 20.80 -8.03
N ASN A 18 2.44 20.01 -8.40
CA ASN A 18 2.24 18.58 -8.65
C ASN A 18 1.83 17.88 -7.35
N PRO A 19 0.75 17.09 -7.35
CA PRO A 19 0.35 16.32 -6.19
C PRO A 19 1.38 15.22 -5.88
N ASP A 20 1.64 15.00 -4.60
CA ASP A 20 2.60 14.00 -4.14
C ASP A 20 2.00 12.60 -4.00
N ALA A 21 2.85 11.63 -3.61
CA ALA A 21 2.44 10.25 -3.42
C ALA A 21 1.35 10.07 -2.34
N ILE A 22 1.33 10.93 -1.31
CA ILE A 22 0.36 10.87 -0.22
C ILE A 22 -1.01 11.27 -0.73
N ILE A 23 -1.09 12.32 -1.55
CA ILE A 23 -2.34 12.80 -2.14
C ILE A 23 -2.94 11.74 -3.06
N TRP A 24 -2.15 11.18 -3.97
CA TRP A 24 -2.62 10.13 -4.87
C TRP A 24 -3.01 8.84 -4.13
N GLY A 25 -2.20 8.41 -3.16
CA GLY A 25 -2.49 7.25 -2.32
C GLY A 25 -3.77 7.42 -1.49
N SER A 26 -4.04 8.64 -1.01
CA SER A 26 -5.26 8.99 -0.29
C SER A 26 -6.49 8.88 -1.19
N LEU A 27 -6.42 9.40 -2.42
CA LEU A 27 -7.50 9.28 -3.39
C LEU A 27 -7.77 7.81 -3.75
N LEU A 28 -6.72 7.03 -4.02
CA LEU A 28 -6.81 5.60 -4.27
C LEU A 28 -7.50 4.83 -3.13
N SER A 29 -7.11 5.12 -1.90
CA SER A 29 -7.71 4.51 -0.71
C SER A 29 -9.20 4.84 -0.57
N ALA A 30 -9.60 6.07 -0.94
CA ALA A 30 -11.00 6.45 -0.99
C ALA A 30 -11.76 5.75 -2.13
N CYS A 31 -11.14 5.61 -3.32
CA CYS A 31 -11.70 4.85 -4.45
C CYS A 31 -11.98 3.40 -4.06
N ARG A 32 -11.09 2.74 -3.31
CA ARG A 32 -11.33 1.38 -2.77
C ARG A 32 -12.58 1.34 -1.91
N LYS A 33 -12.75 2.32 -1.02
CA LYS A 33 -13.88 2.36 -0.08
C LYS A 33 -15.22 2.62 -0.78
N HIS A 34 -15.22 3.41 -1.84
CA HIS A 34 -16.45 3.86 -2.51
C HIS A 34 -16.68 3.20 -3.88
N GLY A 35 -15.84 2.23 -4.28
CA GLY A 35 -16.01 1.44 -5.50
C GLY A 35 -15.80 2.21 -6.81
N ASN A 36 -15.11 3.35 -6.79
CA ASN A 36 -14.87 4.14 -8.01
C ASN A 36 -13.57 3.71 -8.70
N ILE A 37 -13.68 2.72 -9.58
CA ILE A 37 -12.53 2.12 -10.27
C ILE A 37 -11.86 3.11 -11.23
N GLU A 38 -12.63 3.90 -11.98
CA GLU A 38 -12.06 4.81 -12.98
C GLU A 38 -11.21 5.91 -12.34
N MET A 39 -11.68 6.48 -11.23
CA MET A 39 -10.87 7.40 -10.46
C MET A 39 -9.68 6.70 -9.78
N GLY A 40 -9.85 5.45 -9.36
CA GLY A 40 -8.76 4.61 -8.88
C GLY A 40 -7.65 4.45 -9.92
N LYS A 41 -7.98 4.13 -11.18
CA LYS A 41 -7.02 4.01 -12.28
C LYS A 41 -6.28 5.32 -12.54
N TRP A 42 -7.01 6.45 -12.53
CA TRP A 42 -6.38 7.76 -12.70
C TRP A 42 -5.37 8.06 -11.59
N ALA A 43 -5.74 7.82 -10.33
CA ALA A 43 -4.86 8.03 -9.19
C ALA A 43 -3.67 7.05 -9.17
N ALA A 44 -3.89 5.78 -9.51
CA ALA A 44 -2.83 4.77 -9.61
C ALA A 44 -1.81 5.11 -10.68
N LYS A 45 -2.26 5.53 -11.87
CA LYS A 45 -1.38 5.94 -12.96
C LYS A 45 -0.42 7.05 -12.51
N ASN A 46 -0.96 8.13 -11.94
CA ASN A 46 -0.14 9.25 -11.48
C ASN A 46 0.79 8.83 -10.33
N LEU A 47 0.33 7.97 -9.39
CA LEU A 47 1.18 7.48 -8.30
C LEU A 47 2.35 6.64 -8.79
N ILE A 48 2.12 5.76 -9.78
CA ILE A 48 3.18 4.92 -10.38
C ILE A 48 4.15 5.80 -11.19
N GLU A 49 3.66 6.81 -11.91
CA GLU A 49 4.51 7.73 -12.67
C GLU A 49 5.45 8.55 -11.76
N LEU A 50 5.04 8.87 -10.53
CA LEU A 50 5.90 9.56 -9.55
C LEU A 50 7.08 8.71 -9.09
N ASN A 51 6.87 7.41 -8.86
CA ASN A 51 7.94 6.48 -8.49
C ASN A 51 7.62 5.04 -8.98
N PRO A 52 8.10 4.65 -10.17
CA PRO A 52 7.77 3.36 -10.78
C PRO A 52 8.29 2.14 -10.01
N SER A 53 9.32 2.31 -9.18
CA SER A 53 9.86 1.23 -8.35
C SER A 53 9.09 1.04 -7.05
N GLU A 54 8.16 1.93 -6.72
CA GLU A 54 7.41 1.84 -5.47
C GLU A 54 6.17 0.95 -5.58
N SER A 55 5.97 0.14 -4.57
CA SER A 55 4.91 -0.87 -4.50
C SER A 55 3.51 -0.29 -4.30
N CYS A 56 3.40 0.91 -3.70
CA CYS A 56 2.13 1.48 -3.25
C CYS A 56 1.06 1.58 -4.34
N GLY A 57 1.42 2.07 -5.55
CA GLY A 57 0.47 2.25 -6.65
C GLY A 57 -0.21 0.94 -7.07
N TYR A 58 0.60 -0.08 -7.30
CA TYR A 58 0.15 -1.42 -7.66
C TYR A 58 -0.69 -2.08 -6.56
N ILE A 59 -0.25 -2.00 -5.31
CA ILE A 59 -0.96 -2.60 -4.17
C ILE A 59 -2.31 -1.94 -3.97
N LEU A 60 -2.37 -0.61 -4.00
CA LEU A 60 -3.60 0.13 -3.79
C LEU A 60 -4.59 -0.12 -4.93
N MET A 61 -4.14 -0.17 -6.18
CA MET A 61 -5.00 -0.51 -7.31
C MET A 61 -5.50 -1.96 -7.25
N SER A 62 -4.62 -2.91 -6.88
CA SER A 62 -4.99 -4.30 -6.62
C SER A 62 -6.11 -4.39 -5.57
N ASN A 63 -6.02 -3.61 -4.50
CA ASN A 63 -7.05 -3.55 -3.46
C ASN A 63 -8.37 -2.91 -3.95
N VAL A 64 -8.31 -1.90 -4.83
CA VAL A 64 -9.50 -1.32 -5.47
C VAL A 64 -10.24 -2.39 -6.28
N TYR A 65 -9.52 -3.15 -7.12
CA TYR A 65 -10.12 -4.23 -7.90
C TYR A 65 -10.70 -5.34 -7.03
N ALA A 66 -9.98 -5.76 -5.99
CA ALA A 66 -10.46 -6.78 -5.06
C ALA A 66 -11.73 -6.34 -4.31
N ALA A 67 -11.81 -5.08 -3.87
CA ALA A 67 -13.00 -4.52 -3.24
C ALA A 67 -14.22 -4.43 -4.17
N SER A 68 -14.00 -4.48 -5.49
CA SER A 68 -15.04 -4.54 -6.52
C SER A 68 -15.20 -5.93 -7.14
N SER A 69 -14.76 -6.98 -6.45
CA SER A 69 -14.85 -8.39 -6.89
C SER A 69 -14.18 -8.69 -8.25
N GLN A 70 -13.22 -7.87 -8.68
CA GLN A 70 -12.44 -8.06 -9.91
C GLN A 70 -11.10 -8.72 -9.58
N PHE A 71 -11.14 -9.95 -9.06
CA PHE A 71 -9.96 -10.64 -8.52
C PHE A 71 -8.89 -10.92 -9.58
N GLU A 72 -9.30 -11.17 -10.83
CA GLU A 72 -8.38 -11.38 -11.96
C GLU A 72 -7.53 -10.12 -12.19
N LYS A 73 -8.15 -8.94 -12.18
CA LYS A 73 -7.42 -7.67 -12.32
C LYS A 73 -6.58 -7.35 -11.10
N ALA A 74 -7.09 -7.67 -9.90
CA ALA A 74 -6.30 -7.53 -8.68
C ALA A 74 -5.02 -8.38 -8.73
N MET A 75 -5.11 -9.59 -9.30
CA MET A 75 -3.97 -10.48 -9.54
C MET A 75 -3.02 -9.94 -10.61
N GLN A 76 -3.54 -9.38 -11.70
CA GLN A 76 -2.72 -8.76 -12.75
C GLN A 76 -1.80 -7.66 -12.19
N GLU A 77 -2.30 -6.81 -11.28
CA GLU A 77 -1.46 -5.82 -10.59
C GLU A 77 -0.31 -6.47 -9.80
N ARG A 78 -0.56 -7.61 -9.14
CA ARG A 78 0.47 -8.35 -8.39
C ARG A 78 1.47 -9.07 -9.28
N ILE A 79 1.02 -9.57 -10.43
CA ILE A 79 1.90 -10.18 -11.45
C ILE A 79 2.81 -9.09 -12.01
N ALA A 80 2.27 -7.92 -12.37
CA ALA A 80 3.05 -6.80 -12.86
C ALA A 80 4.14 -6.34 -11.86
N MET A 81 3.84 -6.36 -10.55
CA MET A 81 4.86 -6.12 -9.52
C MET A 81 5.99 -7.14 -9.58
N LYS A 82 5.67 -8.44 -9.68
CA LYS A 82 6.67 -9.52 -9.75
C LYS A 82 7.54 -9.41 -10.99
N GLU A 83 6.93 -9.17 -12.15
CA GLU A 83 7.64 -9.01 -13.44
C GLU A 83 8.61 -7.83 -13.40
N LYS A 84 8.27 -6.78 -12.64
CA LYS A 84 9.11 -5.60 -12.43
C LYS A 84 10.05 -5.70 -11.23
N GLN A 85 10.10 -6.84 -10.54
CA GLN A 85 10.87 -7.04 -9.31
C GLN A 85 10.56 -6.02 -8.20
N ILE A 86 9.30 -5.58 -8.14
CA ILE A 86 8.80 -4.65 -7.12
C ILE A 86 8.23 -5.48 -5.97
N GLU A 87 8.76 -5.26 -4.78
CA GLU A 87 8.29 -5.91 -3.56
C GLU A 87 7.67 -4.90 -2.61
N LYS A 88 6.61 -5.32 -1.91
CA LYS A 88 6.08 -4.54 -0.80
C LYS A 88 7.09 -4.59 0.34
N GLN A 89 7.53 -3.43 0.81
CA GLN A 89 8.28 -3.37 2.07
C GLN A 89 7.43 -3.92 3.23
N PRO A 90 7.91 -4.94 3.95
CA PRO A 90 7.20 -5.45 5.12
C PRO A 90 7.13 -4.36 6.20
N GLY A 91 6.06 -4.39 7.00
CA GLY A 91 6.03 -3.57 8.20
C GLY A 91 7.04 -4.09 9.22
N CYS A 92 7.71 -3.21 9.94
CA CYS A 92 8.56 -3.57 11.06
C CYS A 92 8.18 -2.75 12.31
N SER A 93 8.44 -3.34 13.48
CA SER A 93 8.37 -2.67 14.78
C SER A 93 9.67 -2.90 15.53
N LEU A 94 10.07 -1.93 16.35
CA LEU A 94 11.33 -1.93 17.08
C LEU A 94 11.03 -1.75 18.57
N ILE A 95 11.75 -2.46 19.43
CA ILE A 95 11.78 -2.20 20.88
C ILE A 95 13.24 -2.10 21.33
N GLU A 96 13.49 -1.39 22.42
CA GLU A 96 14.81 -1.31 23.04
C GLU A 96 14.78 -1.98 24.41
N VAL A 97 15.70 -2.90 24.65
CA VAL A 97 15.83 -3.62 25.92
C VAL A 97 17.31 -3.62 26.31
N ASN A 98 17.62 -3.09 27.49
CA ASN A 98 19.00 -3.04 28.02
C ASN A 98 20.01 -2.37 27.06
N GLY A 99 19.56 -1.39 26.25
CA GLY A 99 20.40 -0.70 25.27
C GLY A 99 20.58 -1.46 23.94
N GLU A 100 19.94 -2.62 23.76
CA GLU A 100 19.89 -3.35 22.50
C GLU A 100 18.56 -3.11 21.78
N VAL A 101 18.62 -2.83 20.48
CA VAL A 101 17.44 -2.65 19.63
C VAL A 101 17.06 -3.99 19.01
N HIS A 102 15.83 -4.40 19.27
CA HIS A 102 15.23 -5.62 18.75
C HIS A 102 14.22 -5.29 17.65
N GLU A 103 14.47 -5.79 16.43
CA GLU A 103 13.60 -5.60 15.27
C GLU A 103 12.67 -6.80 15.04
N PHE A 104 11.39 -6.49 14.81
CA PHE A 104 10.34 -7.44 14.51
C PHE A 104 9.73 -7.11 13.15
N VAL A 105 10.08 -7.91 12.14
CA VAL A 105 9.56 -7.77 10.78
C VAL A 105 8.28 -8.60 10.64
N ALA A 106 7.23 -8.03 10.04
CA ALA A 106 5.97 -8.70 9.80
C ALA A 106 6.17 -9.96 8.93
N GLY A 107 5.79 -11.13 9.45
CA GLY A 107 6.04 -12.42 8.81
C GLY A 107 7.51 -12.88 8.84
N GLY A 108 8.40 -12.10 9.44
CA GLY A 108 9.82 -12.41 9.60
C GLY A 108 10.07 -13.41 10.73
N ARG A 109 11.20 -14.13 10.62
CA ARG A 109 11.69 -15.09 11.63
C ARG A 109 13.19 -14.93 11.90
N LEU A 110 13.73 -13.74 11.61
CA LEU A 110 15.16 -13.46 11.67
C LEU A 110 15.64 -12.92 13.03
N HIS A 111 14.72 -12.73 13.98
CA HIS A 111 15.09 -12.27 15.32
C HIS A 111 16.03 -13.31 15.99
N PRO A 112 17.15 -12.92 16.62
CA PRO A 112 18.09 -13.86 17.22
C PRO A 112 17.44 -14.81 18.25
N GLN A 113 16.44 -14.33 18.97
CA GLN A 113 15.68 -15.08 19.98
C GLN A 113 14.31 -15.57 19.46
N VAL A 114 14.21 -15.85 18.16
CA VAL A 114 12.93 -16.21 17.53
C VAL A 114 12.28 -17.44 18.19
N GLN A 115 13.06 -18.45 18.59
CA GLN A 115 12.51 -19.68 19.18
C GLN A 115 11.84 -19.42 20.53
N GLU A 116 12.51 -18.66 21.41
CA GLU A 116 12.01 -18.32 22.74
C GLU A 116 10.72 -17.49 22.65
N ILE A 117 10.71 -16.50 21.74
CA ILE A 117 9.56 -15.62 21.53
C ILE A 117 8.34 -16.43 21.06
N TYR A 118 8.53 -17.35 20.10
CA TYR A 118 7.43 -18.19 19.63
C TYR A 118 6.97 -19.21 20.67
N SER A 119 7.87 -19.72 21.52
CA SER A 119 7.49 -20.57 22.65
C SER A 119 6.54 -19.84 23.61
N LEU A 120 6.88 -18.59 24.00
CA LEU A 120 6.05 -17.78 24.89
C LEU A 120 4.69 -17.42 24.28
N LEU A 121 4.62 -17.17 22.97
CA LEU A 121 3.36 -16.88 22.28
C LEU A 121 2.44 -18.10 22.13
N SER A 122 2.96 -19.31 22.35
CA SER A 122 2.21 -20.57 22.27
C SER A 122 1.63 -21.05 23.60
N GLU A 123 1.84 -20.29 24.67
CA GLU A 123 1.20 -20.45 26.00
C GLU A 123 -0.14 -19.71 26.07
#